data_AF-A0A4U1WIQ0-F1
#
_entry.id   AF-A0A4U1WIQ0-F1
#
_cell.length_a   1.000
_cell.length_b   1.000
_cell.length_c   1.000
_cell.angle_alpha   90.00
_cell.angle_beta   90.00
_cell.angle_gamma   90.00
#
_symmetry.space_group_name_H-M   'P 1'
#
loop_
_entity.id
_entity.type
_entity.pdbx_description
1 polymer ?
#
loop_
_entity_poly.entity_id
_entity_poly.type
_entity_poly.pdbx_seq_one_letter_code
_entity_poly.pdbx_strand_id
1 'polypeptide(L)' 'MDETDKAVTTSGTLASTDVDNPDNAFTPGSISGTNGDLTIDANGHWVFTASNAFNQLN' A
#
# COMPACT_ATOMS: atom_id res chain seq x y z
N MET A 1 15.57 21.28 -13.11
CA MET A 1 14.41 20.41 -12.83
C MET A 1 14.76 19.70 -11.55
N ASP A 2 14.07 19.99 -10.45
CA ASP A 2 14.30 19.27 -9.19
C ASP A 2 13.75 17.86 -9.35
N GLU A 3 14.65 16.90 -9.59
CA GLU A 3 14.34 15.50 -9.44
C GLU A 3 14.11 15.24 -7.96
N THR A 4 12.91 14.80 -7.64
CA THR A 4 12.52 14.56 -6.27
C THR A 4 12.88 13.12 -5.92
N ASP A 5 13.83 12.94 -5.01
CA ASP A 5 14.16 11.66 -4.34
C ASP A 5 13.01 11.24 -3.39
N LYS A 6 11.79 11.14 -3.91
CA LYS A 6 10.63 10.61 -3.18
C LYS A 6 10.38 9.19 -3.63
N ALA A 7 10.22 8.31 -2.65
CA ALA A 7 9.70 6.97 -2.85
C ALA A 7 8.41 7.02 -3.69
N VAL A 8 8.32 6.12 -4.67
CA VAL A 8 7.10 5.97 -5.46
C VAL A 8 6.04 5.31 -4.58
N THR A 9 4.87 5.94 -4.49
CA THR A 9 3.72 5.42 -3.74
C THR A 9 2.59 5.06 -4.68
N THR A 10 1.91 3.95 -4.40
CA THR A 10 0.63 3.61 -5.04
C THR A 10 -0.34 3.11 -3.98
N SER A 11 -1.63 3.28 -4.22
CA SER A 11 -2.68 3.00 -3.23
C SER A 11 -3.97 2.54 -3.89
N GLY A 12 -4.85 1.94 -3.11
CA GLY A 12 -6.17 1.52 -3.56
C GLY A 12 -7.04 1.02 -2.40
N THR A 13 -8.21 0.50 -2.74
CA THR A 13 -9.16 -0.03 -1.76
C THR A 13 -9.56 -1.45 -2.14
N LEU A 14 -9.51 -2.36 -1.16
CA LEU A 14 -10.07 -3.70 -1.27
C LEU A 14 -11.49 -3.71 -0.69
N ALA A 15 -12.37 -4.50 -1.29
CA ALA A 15 -13.71 -4.76 -0.77
C ALA A 15 -13.80 -6.22 -0.29
N SER A 16 -14.40 -6.43 0.88
CA SER A 16 -14.71 -7.77 1.39
C SER A 16 -16.22 -7.97 1.41
N THR A 17 -16.66 -9.14 0.97
CA THR A 17 -18.07 -9.55 1.03
C THR A 17 -18.17 -10.97 1.55
N ASP A 18 -18.73 -11.11 2.73
CA ASP A 18 -19.06 -12.36 3.39
C ASP A 18 -20.48 -12.23 3.94
N VAL A 19 -21.34 -13.19 3.58
CA VAL A 19 -22.76 -13.17 3.96
C VAL A 19 -22.97 -13.55 5.43
N ASP A 20 -22.03 -14.30 5.99
CA ASP A 20 -22.09 -14.81 7.36
C ASP A 20 -21.36 -13.90 8.35
N ASN A 21 -20.50 -12.99 7.86
CA ASN A 21 -19.76 -12.01 8.66
C ASN A 21 -20.30 -10.59 8.46
N PRO A 22 -21.09 -10.05 9.41
CA PRO A 22 -21.78 -8.77 9.23
C PRO A 22 -20.82 -7.57 9.13
N ASP A 23 -19.62 -7.67 9.69
CA ASP A 23 -18.69 -6.53 9.77
C ASP A 23 -17.77 -6.36 8.57
N ASN A 24 -17.61 -7.36 7.67
CA ASN A 24 -16.84 -7.29 6.41
C ASN A 24 -15.54 -6.44 6.44
N ALA A 25 -14.88 -6.40 7.60
CA ALA A 25 -13.78 -5.49 7.88
C ALA A 25 -12.44 -6.21 7.70
N PHE A 26 -11.42 -5.45 7.33
CA PHE A 26 -10.04 -5.93 7.27
C PHE A 26 -9.38 -5.83 8.64
N THR A 27 -8.42 -6.71 8.90
CA THR A 27 -7.51 -6.54 10.04
C THR A 27 -6.37 -5.61 9.61
N PRO A 28 -6.19 -4.43 10.23
CA PRO A 28 -5.10 -3.54 9.88
C PRO A 28 -3.73 -4.22 10.03
N GLY A 29 -2.81 -3.93 9.11
CA GLY A 29 -1.50 -4.56 9.13
C GLY A 29 -0.49 -3.91 8.19
N SER A 30 0.76 -4.33 8.36
CA SER A 30 1.89 -3.87 7.56
C SER A 30 2.80 -5.05 7.18
N ILE A 31 3.27 -5.07 5.94
CA ILE A 31 4.24 -6.03 5.42
C ILE A 31 5.41 -5.24 4.84
N SER A 32 6.60 -5.44 5.39
CA SER A 32 7.85 -4.91 4.85
C SER A 32 8.51 -5.96 3.97
N GLY A 33 8.83 -5.58 2.74
CA GLY A 33 9.55 -6.41 1.79
C GLY A 33 10.78 -5.70 1.24
N THR A 34 11.64 -6.44 0.55
CA THR A 34 12.87 -5.91 -0.06
C THR A 34 12.61 -4.69 -0.95
N ASN A 35 11.46 -4.65 -1.63
CA ASN A 35 11.13 -3.63 -2.63
C ASN A 35 10.23 -2.50 -2.08
N GLY A 36 9.70 -2.63 -0.87
CA GLY A 36 8.82 -1.62 -0.29
C GLY A 36 7.98 -2.14 0.86
N ASP A 37 7.20 -1.23 1.41
CA ASP A 37 6.27 -1.47 2.52
C ASP A 37 4.83 -1.39 2.02
N LEU A 38 4.02 -2.39 2.37
CA LEU A 38 2.57 -2.41 2.16
C LEU A 38 1.87 -2.24 3.50
N THR A 39 0.90 -1.34 3.58
CA THR A 39 0.00 -1.17 4.74
C THR A 39 -1.45 -1.30 4.29
N ILE A 40 -2.34 -1.78 5.17
CA ILE A 40 -3.79 -1.80 4.96
C ILE A 40 -4.50 -1.41 6.26
N ASP A 41 -5.61 -0.68 6.15
CA ASP A 41 -6.49 -0.33 7.26
C ASP A 41 -7.75 -1.21 7.33
N ALA A 42 -8.60 -0.98 8.34
CA ALA A 42 -9.80 -1.77 8.55
C ALA A 42 -10.87 -1.60 7.46
N ASN A 43 -10.81 -0.49 6.72
CA ASN A 43 -11.70 -0.18 5.61
C ASN A 43 -11.17 -0.74 4.28
N GLY A 44 -10.05 -1.46 4.30
CA GLY A 44 -9.43 -2.04 3.11
C GLY A 44 -8.62 -1.03 2.29
N HIS A 45 -8.41 0.19 2.79
CA HIS A 45 -7.51 1.15 2.12
C HIS A 45 -6.07 0.70 2.34
N TRP A 46 -5.37 0.48 1.24
CA TRP A 46 -3.98 0.04 1.26
C TRP A 46 -3.07 1.06 0.57
N VAL A 47 -1.84 1.13 1.06
CA VAL A 47 -0.77 1.95 0.49
C VAL A 47 0.49 1.11 0.39
N PHE A 48 1.10 1.09 -0.81
CA PHE A 48 2.43 0.56 -1.05
C PHE A 48 3.41 1.72 -1.27
N THR A 49 4.55 1.67 -0.57
CA THR A 49 5.65 2.62 -0.71
C THR A 49 6.90 1.84 -1.12
N ALA A 50 7.48 2.16 -2.27
CA ALA A 50 8.71 1.51 -2.73
C ALA A 50 9.93 1.92 -1.88
N SER A 51 10.81 0.98 -1.54
CA SER A 51 12.02 1.23 -0.72
C SER A 51 13.04 2.15 -1.39
N ASN A 52 13.03 2.21 -2.73
CA ASN A 52 13.91 3.06 -3.52
C ASN A 52 13.09 4.00 -4.40
N ALA A 53 13.56 5.23 -4.55
CA ALA A 53 13.20 6.06 -5.69
C ALA A 53 13.66 5.34 -6.96
N PHE A 54 12.77 5.15 -7.94
CA PHE A 54 13.16 4.72 -9.28
C PHE A 54 13.88 5.90 -9.95
N ASN A 55 15.16 6.09 -9.63
CA ASN A 55 16.00 7.07 -10.29
C ASN A 55 16.50 6.47 -11.62
N GLN A 56 15.70 6.56 -12.68
CA GLN A 56 16.19 6.30 -14.03
C GLN A 56 16.60 7.62 -14.68
N LEU A 57 17.86 8.01 -14.50
CA LEU A 57 18.58 8.73 -15.54
C LEU A 57 19.61 7.79 -16.16
N ASN A 58 19.41 7.48 -17.44
CA ASN A 58 20.41 6.91 -18.33
C ASN A 58 21.49 7.95 -18.65
#